data_AF-A0A5C1I9W1-F1
#
_entry.id   AF-A0A5C1I9W1-F1
#
_cell.length_a   1.000
_cell.length_b   1.000
_cell.length_c   1.000
_cell.angle_alpha   90.00
_cell.angle_beta   90.00
_cell.angle_gamma   90.00
#
_symmetry.space_group_name_H-M   'P 1'
#
loop_
_entity.id
_entity.type
_entity.pdbx_description
1 polymer ?
#
loop_
_entity_poly.entity_id
_entity_poly.type
_entity_poly.pdbx_seq_one_letter_code
_entity_poly.pdbx_strand_id
1 'polypeptide(L)'
;MLEDAQDVGMNYVVFEMWPCERSLHPADLDFFDTLGDALDHWERKVDLGSLPAEVDHPVYYRHVDQLLIDMKEANGLTNDKEMNYNNLENLKEELSKLGFGKKVTEDMQKQMEKGVSDFQLHDRVQGNKGQVDLTLHFRQSGQSENYYLNKFEVSLLNGKPLGEGEKYMVVNPDIQKEGKPLVRSFERAADAIEFFKGQNGNAVLASGKDWAHKTELARMENGNTNYVEKDFNRTFRNPGISQTVFVERGKGFTSEQAVNLIQGRAVFRDDLIKLGGEPYAAWNKLDMDSQKDKYHNFQMLQYHVPTFGFDLKETLGKFNIKELADEKKMEALVKSFEQGNRPLVTVVKDGQEVKLFAEVQPRYSQLNFFREDGRSEKREQFLKPEFLQDLKLNKDKGLGKVQEQGMSV
;
A
#
# COMPACT_ATOMS: atom_id res chain seq x y z
N MET A 1 -25.95 -6.23 0.23
CA MET A 1 -26.68 -6.83 -0.91
C MET A 1 -27.02 -5.81 -1.98
N LEU A 2 -27.81 -4.77 -1.71
CA LEU A 2 -28.10 -3.72 -2.71
C LEU A 2 -26.83 -2.96 -3.15
N GLU A 3 -25.95 -2.61 -2.20
CA GLU A 3 -24.64 -1.98 -2.49
C GLU A 3 -23.72 -2.94 -3.27
N ASP A 4 -23.66 -4.22 -2.88
CA ASP A 4 -22.89 -5.24 -3.60
C ASP A 4 -23.41 -5.46 -5.04
N ALA A 5 -24.73 -5.36 -5.26
CA ALA A 5 -25.35 -5.46 -6.58
C ALA A 5 -24.93 -4.29 -7.48
N GLN A 6 -24.87 -3.07 -6.92
CA GLN A 6 -24.38 -1.90 -7.63
C GLN A 6 -22.90 -2.04 -8.02
N ASP A 7 -22.06 -2.54 -7.11
CA ASP A 7 -20.62 -2.72 -7.34
C ASP A 7 -20.30 -3.75 -8.45
N VAL A 8 -21.21 -4.69 -8.71
CA VAL A 8 -21.10 -5.67 -9.81
C VAL A 8 -21.91 -5.29 -11.05
N GLY A 9 -22.48 -4.07 -11.10
CA GLY A 9 -23.17 -3.52 -12.27
C GLY A 9 -24.61 -3.99 -12.47
N MET A 10 -25.26 -4.55 -11.43
CA MET A 10 -26.67 -4.90 -11.44
C MET A 10 -27.50 -3.70 -10.98
N ASN A 11 -28.09 -2.99 -11.93
CA ASN A 11 -28.71 -1.68 -11.67
C ASN A 11 -30.24 -1.75 -11.45
N TYR A 12 -30.84 -2.92 -11.66
CA TYR A 12 -32.30 -3.09 -11.64
C TYR A 12 -32.73 -4.19 -10.66
N VAL A 13 -33.83 -3.97 -9.94
CA VAL A 13 -34.36 -4.92 -8.96
C VAL A 13 -35.88 -5.07 -9.06
N VAL A 14 -36.35 -6.30 -8.93
CA VAL A 14 -37.78 -6.69 -8.89
C VAL A 14 -38.04 -7.42 -7.57
N PHE A 15 -39.15 -7.10 -6.89
CA PHE A 15 -39.51 -7.72 -5.62
C PHE A 15 -41.02 -7.74 -5.38
N GLU A 16 -41.46 -8.64 -4.50
CA GLU A 16 -42.87 -8.82 -4.12
C GLU A 16 -43.07 -8.40 -2.66
N MET A 17 -44.17 -7.72 -2.34
CA MET A 17 -44.50 -7.37 -0.95
C MET A 17 -45.88 -7.88 -0.54
N TRP A 18 -45.98 -8.32 0.72
CA TRP A 18 -47.21 -8.77 1.36
C TRP A 18 -47.73 -7.66 2.30
N PRO A 19 -49.02 -7.26 2.25
CA PRO A 19 -49.60 -6.12 2.98
C PRO A 19 -49.63 -6.25 4.50
N CYS A 20 -49.18 -7.37 5.07
CA CYS A 20 -49.16 -7.60 6.51
C CYS A 20 -47.71 -7.62 7.04
N GLU A 21 -47.32 -6.53 7.72
CA GLU A 21 -46.21 -6.38 8.70
C GLU A 21 -44.89 -7.15 8.48
N ARG A 22 -44.52 -7.49 7.24
CA ARG A 22 -43.26 -8.17 6.95
C ARG A 22 -42.22 -7.18 6.43
N SER A 23 -41.06 -7.13 7.09
CA SER A 23 -39.89 -6.41 6.59
C SER A 23 -39.37 -7.07 5.32
N LEU A 24 -39.03 -6.27 4.30
CA LEU A 24 -38.39 -6.71 3.06
C LEU A 24 -37.12 -7.51 3.37
N HIS A 25 -37.09 -8.79 3.00
CA HIS A 25 -35.96 -9.67 3.29
C HIS A 25 -35.08 -9.82 2.04
N PRO A 26 -33.75 -10.02 2.19
CA PRO A 26 -32.85 -10.27 1.06
C PRO A 26 -33.25 -11.40 0.11
N ALA A 27 -34.09 -12.34 0.55
CA ALA A 27 -34.57 -13.45 -0.28
C ALA A 27 -35.72 -13.03 -1.24
N ASP A 28 -36.29 -11.85 -1.04
CA ASP A 28 -37.44 -11.34 -1.79
C ASP A 28 -37.01 -10.48 -3.01
N LEU A 29 -35.70 -10.28 -3.21
CA LEU A 29 -35.11 -9.40 -4.23
C LEU A 29 -34.47 -10.18 -5.38
N ASP A 30 -34.89 -9.88 -6.61
CA ASP A 30 -34.29 -10.39 -7.85
C ASP A 30 -33.55 -9.25 -8.60
N PHE A 31 -32.24 -9.42 -8.89
CA PHE A 31 -31.37 -8.39 -9.49
C PHE A 31 -31.04 -8.65 -10.95
N PHE A 32 -30.97 -7.58 -11.75
CA PHE A 32 -30.73 -7.63 -13.20
C PHE A 32 -29.71 -6.56 -13.64
N ASP A 33 -28.96 -6.88 -14.69
CA ASP A 33 -27.98 -5.99 -15.33
C ASP A 33 -28.62 -5.04 -16.34
N THR A 34 -29.70 -5.46 -17.02
CA THR A 34 -30.46 -4.63 -17.97
C THR A 34 -31.91 -4.40 -17.56
N LEU A 35 -32.47 -3.28 -18.04
CA LEU A 35 -33.87 -2.93 -17.84
C LEU A 35 -34.82 -3.92 -18.51
N GLY A 36 -34.45 -4.43 -19.69
CA GLY A 36 -35.29 -5.34 -20.47
C GLY A 36 -35.53 -6.65 -19.71
N ASP A 37 -34.45 -7.26 -19.20
CA ASP A 37 -34.54 -8.53 -18.47
C ASP A 37 -35.34 -8.39 -17.16
N ALA A 38 -35.22 -7.24 -16.48
CA ALA A 38 -36.00 -6.94 -15.29
C ALA A 38 -37.50 -6.81 -15.59
N LEU A 39 -37.87 -6.13 -16.67
CA LEU A 39 -39.26 -5.95 -17.08
C LEU A 39 -39.88 -7.26 -17.54
N ASP A 40 -39.16 -8.06 -18.33
CA ASP A 40 -39.63 -9.38 -18.78
C ASP A 40 -39.86 -10.33 -17.58
N HIS A 41 -39.01 -10.26 -16.56
CA HIS A 41 -39.20 -11.03 -15.33
C HIS A 41 -40.38 -10.53 -14.49
N TRP A 42 -40.54 -9.20 -14.40
CA TRP A 42 -41.68 -8.58 -13.73
C TRP A 42 -43.00 -8.97 -14.41
N GLU A 43 -43.11 -8.84 -15.73
CA GLU A 43 -44.30 -9.24 -16.50
C GLU A 43 -44.62 -10.73 -16.30
N ARG A 44 -43.60 -11.59 -16.32
CA ARG A 44 -43.78 -13.03 -16.09
C ARG A 44 -44.28 -13.34 -14.69
N LYS A 45 -43.80 -12.65 -13.65
CA LYS A 45 -44.30 -12.80 -12.27
C LYS A 45 -45.73 -12.31 -12.11
N VAL A 46 -46.11 -11.27 -12.85
CA VAL A 46 -47.49 -10.75 -12.88
C VAL A 46 -48.45 -11.74 -13.58
N ASP A 47 -48.01 -12.43 -14.65
CA ASP A 47 -48.89 -13.28 -15.48
C ASP A 47 -49.07 -14.73 -14.97
N LEU A 48 -48.17 -15.26 -14.13
CA LEU A 48 -48.13 -16.69 -13.73
C LEU A 48 -48.97 -17.10 -12.50
N GLY A 49 -49.92 -16.28 -12.04
CA GLY A 49 -50.86 -16.69 -10.99
C GLY A 49 -51.18 -15.64 -9.91
N SER A 50 -50.58 -14.46 -9.99
CA SER A 50 -51.08 -13.28 -9.28
C SER A 50 -51.93 -12.47 -10.26
N LEU A 51 -53.18 -12.89 -10.49
CA LEU A 51 -54.13 -12.18 -11.34
C LEU A 51 -54.04 -10.65 -11.07
N PRO A 52 -54.00 -9.80 -12.11
CA PRO A 52 -53.90 -8.36 -11.91
C PRO A 52 -55.16 -7.90 -11.16
N ALA A 53 -54.97 -7.50 -9.89
CA ALA A 53 -55.98 -6.98 -8.96
C ALA A 53 -56.46 -7.89 -7.80
N GLU A 54 -55.62 -8.77 -7.23
CA GLU A 54 -55.69 -8.88 -5.76
C GLU A 54 -54.82 -7.78 -5.16
N VAL A 55 -55.49 -6.82 -4.52
CA VAL A 55 -54.94 -5.66 -3.80
C VAL A 55 -53.92 -6.10 -2.72
N ASP A 56 -53.84 -7.40 -2.47
CA ASP A 56 -53.08 -8.02 -1.41
C ASP A 56 -51.66 -8.47 -1.79
N HIS A 57 -51.15 -8.36 -3.03
CA HIS A 57 -49.73 -8.71 -3.34
C HIS A 57 -49.10 -7.87 -4.49
N PRO A 58 -48.79 -6.59 -4.27
CA PRO A 58 -48.15 -5.77 -5.30
C PRO A 58 -46.69 -6.19 -5.59
N VAL A 59 -46.37 -6.40 -6.87
CA VAL A 59 -45.00 -6.62 -7.38
C VAL A 59 -44.42 -5.29 -7.85
N TYR A 60 -43.26 -4.91 -7.31
CA TYR A 60 -42.61 -3.63 -7.60
C TYR A 60 -41.35 -3.81 -8.45
N TYR A 61 -41.08 -2.77 -9.23
CA TYR A 61 -39.84 -2.58 -9.99
C TYR A 61 -39.23 -1.21 -9.65
N ARG A 62 -37.92 -1.18 -9.40
CA ARG A 62 -37.14 0.02 -9.08
C ARG A 62 -35.70 -0.08 -9.60
N HIS A 63 -35.08 1.08 -9.85
CA HIS A 63 -33.62 1.18 -9.97
C HIS A 63 -33.00 0.95 -8.59
N VAL A 64 -31.88 0.22 -8.53
CA VAL A 64 -31.22 -0.14 -7.26
C VAL A 64 -30.86 1.10 -6.46
N ASP A 65 -30.32 2.15 -7.10
CA ASP A 65 -29.99 3.42 -6.45
C ASP A 65 -31.19 4.09 -5.79
N GLN A 66 -32.36 4.08 -6.44
CA GLN A 66 -33.57 4.72 -5.90
C GLN A 66 -34.12 3.92 -4.71
N LEU A 67 -34.15 2.58 -4.81
CA LEU A 67 -34.59 1.74 -3.69
C LEU A 67 -33.65 1.88 -2.49
N LEU A 68 -32.35 2.03 -2.74
CA LEU A 68 -31.36 2.27 -1.69
C LEU A 68 -31.64 3.60 -0.96
N ILE A 69 -31.98 4.67 -1.70
CA ILE A 69 -32.38 5.96 -1.14
C ILE A 69 -33.66 5.81 -0.31
N ASP A 70 -34.71 5.23 -0.88
CA ASP A 70 -36.01 5.06 -0.22
C ASP A 70 -35.88 4.21 1.07
N MET A 71 -35.07 3.15 1.04
CA MET A 71 -34.80 2.32 2.22
C MET A 71 -33.95 3.04 3.27
N LYS A 72 -33.04 3.92 2.84
CA LYS A 72 -32.27 4.77 3.77
C LYS A 72 -33.21 5.77 4.46
N GLU A 73 -34.12 6.40 3.72
CA GLU A 73 -35.15 7.31 4.25
C GLU A 73 -36.09 6.61 5.25
N ALA A 74 -36.68 5.47 4.85
CA ALA A 74 -37.66 4.75 5.67
C ALA A 74 -37.09 4.23 6.99
N ASN A 75 -35.80 3.88 7.02
CA ASN A 75 -35.14 3.37 8.22
C ASN A 75 -34.49 4.47 9.08
N GLY A 76 -34.68 5.75 8.74
CA GLY A 76 -33.96 6.86 9.39
C GLY A 76 -32.45 6.77 9.23
N LEU A 77 -31.99 6.02 8.22
CA LEU A 77 -30.59 5.90 7.80
C LEU A 77 -30.20 7.00 6.81
N THR A 78 -31.11 7.93 6.49
CA THR A 78 -30.73 9.28 6.04
C THR A 78 -30.04 10.01 7.17
N ASN A 79 -28.82 9.58 7.48
CA ASN A 79 -27.82 10.60 7.70
C ASN A 79 -27.63 11.31 6.36
N ASP A 80 -28.56 12.21 6.07
CA ASP A 80 -28.29 13.41 5.26
C ASP A 80 -27.38 14.32 6.10
N LYS A 81 -26.31 13.74 6.66
CA LYS A 81 -25.25 14.54 7.22
C LYS A 81 -24.39 14.87 6.03
N GLU A 82 -24.65 16.06 5.50
CA GLU A 82 -23.78 16.72 4.54
C GLU A 82 -22.32 16.39 4.88
N MET A 83 -21.61 15.90 3.86
CA MET A 83 -20.19 15.61 3.96
C MET A 83 -19.50 16.76 4.69
N ASN A 84 -18.73 16.45 5.72
CA ASN A 84 -18.01 17.50 6.45
C ASN A 84 -16.88 18.05 5.57
N TYR A 85 -17.15 19.13 4.84
CA TYR A 85 -16.19 19.77 3.93
C TYR A 85 -14.93 20.24 4.65
N ASN A 86 -15.04 20.67 5.92
CA ASN A 86 -13.85 21.03 6.70
C ASN A 86 -12.97 19.79 6.96
N ASN A 87 -13.57 18.65 7.26
CA ASN A 87 -12.83 17.40 7.41
C ASN A 87 -12.22 16.93 6.09
N LEU A 88 -12.94 17.07 4.98
CA LEU A 88 -12.41 16.78 3.64
C LEU A 88 -11.16 17.63 3.35
N GLU A 89 -11.22 18.95 3.50
CA GLU A 89 -10.07 19.84 3.23
C GLU A 89 -8.88 19.52 4.16
N ASN A 90 -9.14 19.24 5.43
CA ASN A 90 -8.10 18.79 6.36
C ASN A 90 -7.45 17.48 5.86
N LEU A 91 -8.24 16.48 5.46
CA LEU A 91 -7.70 15.22 4.94
C LEU A 91 -6.91 15.41 3.64
N LYS A 92 -7.32 16.32 2.76
CA LYS A 92 -6.54 16.67 1.55
C LYS A 92 -5.17 17.24 1.92
N GLU A 93 -5.12 18.15 2.89
CA GLU A 93 -3.84 18.68 3.39
C GLU A 93 -2.98 17.60 4.06
N GLU A 94 -3.59 16.73 4.86
CA GLU A 94 -2.89 15.62 5.52
C GLU A 94 -2.27 14.66 4.51
N LEU A 95 -3.04 14.26 3.48
CA LEU A 95 -2.53 13.44 2.38
C LEU A 95 -1.40 14.12 1.62
N SER A 96 -1.52 15.43 1.38
CA SER A 96 -0.45 16.21 0.74
C SER A 96 0.81 16.26 1.60
N LYS A 97 0.68 16.45 2.92
CA LYS A 97 1.81 16.45 3.87
C LYS A 97 2.49 15.08 3.95
N LEU A 98 1.70 14.01 3.86
CA LEU A 98 2.19 12.64 3.81
C LEU A 98 2.74 12.25 2.44
N GLY A 99 2.65 13.10 1.43
CA GLY A 99 3.22 12.86 0.10
C GLY A 99 2.39 11.91 -0.79
N PHE A 100 1.09 11.78 -0.54
CA PHE A 100 0.20 11.04 -1.43
C PHE A 100 -0.21 11.88 -2.65
N GLY A 101 -0.32 11.23 -3.80
CA GLY A 101 -0.64 11.89 -5.06
C GLY A 101 -2.10 12.31 -5.19
N LYS A 102 -2.37 13.17 -6.18
CA LYS A 102 -3.72 13.72 -6.47
C LYS A 102 -4.79 12.65 -6.66
N LYS A 103 -4.43 11.51 -7.28
CA LYS A 103 -5.34 10.38 -7.50
C LYS A 103 -5.92 9.83 -6.19
N VAL A 104 -5.08 9.61 -5.18
CA VAL A 104 -5.51 9.12 -3.86
C VAL A 104 -6.49 10.11 -3.23
N THR A 105 -6.21 11.41 -3.35
CA THR A 105 -7.08 12.48 -2.84
C THR A 105 -8.44 12.51 -3.53
N GLU A 106 -8.47 12.36 -4.86
CA GLU A 106 -9.71 12.32 -5.65
C GLU A 106 -10.54 11.06 -5.32
N ASP A 107 -9.89 9.90 -5.19
CA ASP A 107 -10.58 8.65 -4.85
C ASP A 107 -11.08 8.65 -3.40
N MET A 108 -10.34 9.26 -2.47
CA MET A 108 -10.79 9.50 -1.08
C MET A 108 -12.04 10.37 -1.05
N GLN A 109 -12.03 11.48 -1.79
CA GLN A 109 -13.18 12.38 -1.86
C GLN A 109 -14.43 11.65 -2.36
N LYS A 110 -14.32 10.86 -3.44
CA LYS A 110 -15.45 10.08 -3.97
C LYS A 110 -16.02 9.11 -2.93
N GLN A 111 -15.18 8.46 -2.13
CA GLN A 111 -15.65 7.53 -1.09
C GLN A 111 -16.35 8.26 0.06
N MET A 112 -15.86 9.44 0.44
CA MET A 112 -16.53 10.30 1.42
C MET A 112 -17.87 10.83 0.90
N GLU A 113 -17.94 11.25 -0.37
CA GLU A 113 -19.18 11.70 -1.03
C GLU A 113 -20.24 10.59 -1.09
N LYS A 114 -19.80 9.32 -1.21
CA LYS A 114 -20.67 8.14 -1.14
C LYS A 114 -21.10 7.76 0.28
N GLY A 115 -20.49 8.35 1.31
CA GLY A 115 -20.80 8.04 2.71
C GLY A 115 -20.31 6.66 3.18
N VAL A 116 -19.25 6.12 2.56
CA VAL A 116 -18.73 4.79 2.90
C VAL A 116 -17.95 4.85 4.21
N SER A 117 -18.49 4.31 5.31
CA SER A 117 -17.91 4.47 6.65
C SER A 117 -16.52 3.85 6.89
N ASP A 118 -16.11 2.83 6.13
CA ASP A 118 -14.78 2.20 6.18
C ASP A 118 -14.36 1.81 4.77
N PHE A 119 -13.21 2.29 4.31
CA PHE A 119 -12.71 1.99 2.98
C PHE A 119 -11.19 2.01 2.92
N GLN A 120 -10.65 1.37 1.87
CA GLN A 120 -9.22 1.30 1.62
C GLN A 120 -8.89 1.88 0.26
N LEU A 121 -7.84 2.69 0.21
CA LEU A 121 -7.27 3.19 -1.04
C LEU A 121 -5.91 2.57 -1.29
N HIS A 122 -5.60 2.33 -2.55
CA HIS A 122 -4.38 1.67 -2.97
C HIS A 122 -3.56 2.60 -3.85
N ASP A 123 -2.26 2.66 -3.57
CA ASP A 123 -1.28 3.35 -4.40
C ASP A 123 -0.07 2.45 -4.64
N ARG A 124 0.65 2.68 -5.73
CA ARG A 124 1.74 1.82 -6.19
C ARG A 124 2.95 2.67 -6.56
N VAL A 125 4.10 2.32 -5.99
CA VAL A 125 5.37 3.01 -6.24
C VAL A 125 6.40 2.01 -6.74
N GLN A 126 7.16 2.38 -7.77
CA GLN A 126 8.30 1.59 -8.22
C GLN A 126 9.44 1.73 -7.22
N GLY A 127 9.84 0.62 -6.60
CA GLY A 127 11.00 0.53 -5.74
C GLY A 127 12.26 0.11 -6.51
N ASN A 128 13.40 0.11 -5.83
CA ASN A 128 14.70 -0.26 -6.42
C ASN A 128 14.82 -1.76 -6.72
N LYS A 129 14.02 -2.61 -6.05
CA LYS A 129 14.08 -4.07 -6.15
C LYS A 129 12.73 -4.72 -6.46
N GLY A 130 11.80 -3.97 -7.04
CA GLY A 130 10.45 -4.43 -7.32
C GLY A 130 9.43 -3.33 -7.03
N GLN A 131 8.17 -3.73 -6.86
CA GLN A 131 7.08 -2.82 -6.56
C GLN A 131 6.88 -2.65 -5.05
N VAL A 132 6.52 -1.44 -4.65
CA VAL A 132 6.01 -1.15 -3.31
C VAL A 132 4.54 -0.77 -3.40
N ASP A 133 3.69 -1.51 -2.72
CA ASP A 133 2.26 -1.25 -2.63
C ASP A 133 1.97 -0.50 -1.32
N LEU A 134 1.13 0.53 -1.41
CA LEU A 134 0.65 1.33 -0.31
C LEU A 134 -0.86 1.10 -0.16
N THR A 135 -1.32 0.76 1.03
CA THR A 135 -2.75 0.57 1.35
C THR A 135 -3.13 1.51 2.48
N LEU A 136 -3.94 2.52 2.17
CA LEU A 136 -4.40 3.52 3.13
C LEU A 136 -5.73 3.09 3.72
N HIS A 137 -5.85 3.09 5.05
CA HIS A 137 -7.07 2.69 5.74
C HIS A 137 -7.80 3.92 6.27
N PHE A 138 -8.98 4.20 5.69
CA PHE A 138 -9.84 5.30 6.11
C PHE A 138 -11.03 4.77 6.88
N ARG A 139 -11.42 5.53 7.91
CA ARG A 139 -12.60 5.20 8.70
C ARG A 139 -13.31 6.45 9.19
N GLN A 140 -14.64 6.46 9.07
CA GLN A 140 -15.52 7.44 9.67
C GLN A 140 -15.67 7.19 11.18
N SER A 141 -15.74 8.27 11.95
CA SER A 141 -16.09 8.21 13.36
C SER A 141 -17.51 7.70 13.56
N GLY A 142 -17.70 6.80 14.53
CA GLY A 142 -19.05 6.39 14.94
C GLY A 142 -19.85 7.49 15.65
N GLN A 143 -19.23 8.64 15.94
CA GLN A 143 -19.81 9.74 16.71
C GLN A 143 -19.88 11.06 15.91
N SER A 144 -19.29 11.13 14.71
CA SER A 144 -19.24 12.36 13.89
C SER A 144 -18.98 12.05 12.42
N GLU A 145 -19.17 13.02 11.52
CA GLU A 145 -18.90 12.84 10.07
C GLU A 145 -17.45 13.04 9.69
N ASN A 146 -16.58 12.90 10.67
CA ASN A 146 -15.15 13.01 10.42
C ASN A 146 -14.62 11.64 9.99
N TYR A 147 -13.93 11.66 8.88
CA TYR A 147 -13.08 10.59 8.39
C TYR A 147 -11.66 10.79 8.90
N TYR A 148 -10.98 9.67 9.14
CA TYR A 148 -9.62 9.64 9.66
C TYR A 148 -8.78 8.63 8.90
N LEU A 149 -7.55 9.04 8.56
CA LEU A 149 -6.46 8.16 8.16
C LEU A 149 -5.56 7.96 9.38
N ASN A 150 -5.67 6.82 10.06
CA ASN A 150 -4.85 6.53 11.24
C ASN A 150 -3.61 5.70 10.90
N LYS A 151 -3.67 4.94 9.81
CA LYS A 151 -2.60 4.06 9.38
C LYS A 151 -2.66 3.80 7.88
N PHE A 152 -1.50 3.51 7.32
CA PHE A 152 -1.37 2.88 6.03
C PHE A 152 -0.38 1.72 6.11
N GLU A 153 -0.56 0.71 5.27
CA GLU A 153 0.37 -0.41 5.15
C GLU A 153 1.27 -0.18 3.94
N VAL A 154 2.58 -0.42 4.11
CA VAL A 154 3.55 -0.43 3.02
C VAL A 154 4.04 -1.87 2.82
N SER A 155 3.98 -2.36 1.59
CA SER A 155 4.34 -3.75 1.23
C SER A 155 5.35 -3.77 0.09
N LEU A 156 6.52 -4.36 0.32
CA LEU A 156 7.51 -4.60 -0.73
C LEU A 156 7.28 -5.99 -1.33
N LEU A 157 6.89 -6.03 -2.61
CA LEU A 157 6.69 -7.27 -3.36
C LEU A 157 8.03 -7.85 -3.85
N ASN A 158 8.16 -9.17 -3.74
CA ASN A 158 9.33 -9.91 -4.21
C ASN A 158 9.13 -10.44 -5.65
N GLY A 159 8.87 -9.58 -6.63
CA GLY A 159 8.63 -10.04 -8.00
C GLY A 159 8.47 -8.94 -9.04
N LYS A 160 8.05 -9.34 -10.24
CA LYS A 160 7.72 -8.39 -11.32
C LYS A 160 6.55 -7.50 -10.87
N PRO A 161 6.66 -6.17 -11.05
CA PRO A 161 5.55 -5.27 -10.80
C PRO A 161 4.37 -5.61 -11.72
N LEU A 162 3.16 -5.37 -11.25
CA LEU A 162 1.97 -5.34 -12.10
C LEU A 162 2.07 -4.14 -13.06
N GLY A 163 1.66 -4.34 -14.31
CA GLY A 163 1.49 -3.28 -15.28
C GLY A 163 0.40 -2.28 -14.88
N GLU A 164 0.37 -1.12 -15.53
CA GLU A 164 -0.63 -0.10 -15.28
C GLU A 164 -2.05 -0.61 -15.61
N GLY A 165 -2.94 -0.54 -14.62
CA GLY A 165 -4.31 -1.07 -14.71
C GLY A 165 -4.44 -2.58 -14.55
N GLU A 166 -3.33 -3.32 -14.37
CA GLU A 166 -3.39 -4.74 -14.08
C GLU A 166 -3.76 -5.01 -12.62
N LYS A 167 -4.49 -6.11 -12.43
CA LYS A 167 -4.91 -6.64 -11.13
C LYS A 167 -4.59 -8.12 -11.05
N TYR A 168 -4.51 -8.64 -9.83
CA TYR A 168 -4.52 -10.07 -9.61
C TYR A 168 -5.95 -10.60 -9.68
N MET A 169 -6.13 -11.80 -10.22
CA MET A 169 -7.42 -12.44 -10.38
C MET A 169 -7.32 -13.89 -9.91
N VAL A 170 -8.27 -14.33 -9.10
CA VAL A 170 -8.45 -15.75 -8.79
C VAL A 170 -9.74 -16.22 -9.40
N VAL A 171 -9.65 -17.29 -10.18
CA VAL A 171 -10.77 -17.84 -10.93
C VAL A 171 -10.99 -19.29 -10.57
N ASN A 172 -12.25 -19.63 -10.28
CA ASN A 172 -12.66 -21.01 -10.11
C ASN A 172 -13.29 -21.51 -11.43
N PRO A 173 -12.62 -22.41 -12.18
CA PRO A 173 -13.12 -22.91 -13.44
C PRO A 173 -14.34 -23.85 -13.28
N ASP A 174 -14.58 -24.38 -12.09
CA ASP A 174 -15.66 -25.36 -11.83
C ASP A 174 -17.01 -24.68 -11.51
N ILE A 175 -17.00 -23.39 -11.14
CA ILE A 175 -18.20 -22.61 -10.84
C ILE A 175 -18.50 -21.69 -12.03
N GLN A 176 -19.42 -22.12 -12.88
CA GLN A 176 -19.95 -21.32 -13.98
C GLN A 176 -21.32 -20.77 -13.58
N LYS A 177 -21.46 -19.44 -13.59
CA LYS A 177 -22.77 -18.77 -13.59
C LYS A 177 -22.96 -18.22 -15.00
N GLU A 178 -23.98 -18.68 -15.72
CA GLU A 178 -24.27 -18.26 -17.11
C GLU A 178 -23.10 -18.44 -18.10
N GLY A 179 -22.31 -19.52 -17.96
CA GLY A 179 -21.20 -19.82 -18.87
C GLY A 179 -19.96 -18.92 -18.72
N LYS A 180 -19.94 -18.02 -17.72
CA LYS A 180 -18.75 -17.24 -17.36
C LYS A 180 -18.15 -17.78 -16.05
N PRO A 181 -16.81 -17.96 -15.98
CA PRO A 181 -16.17 -18.43 -14.76
C PRO A 181 -16.22 -17.34 -13.68
N LEU A 182 -16.39 -17.72 -12.42
CA LEU A 182 -16.39 -16.78 -11.31
C LEU A 182 -14.99 -16.18 -11.11
N VAL A 183 -14.84 -14.89 -11.41
CA VAL A 183 -13.58 -14.15 -11.27
C VAL A 183 -13.66 -13.24 -10.05
N ARG A 184 -12.70 -13.36 -9.13
CA ARG A 184 -12.48 -12.38 -8.06
C ARG A 184 -11.17 -11.64 -8.29
N SER A 185 -11.24 -10.31 -8.29
CA SER A 185 -10.10 -9.42 -8.52
C SER A 185 -9.52 -8.89 -7.20
N PHE A 186 -8.20 -8.71 -7.17
CA PHE A 186 -7.43 -8.26 -6.02
C PHE A 186 -6.38 -7.23 -6.46
N GLU A 187 -6.17 -6.20 -5.63
CA GLU A 187 -5.12 -5.21 -5.86
C GLU A 187 -3.76 -5.69 -5.36
N ARG A 188 -3.72 -6.49 -4.29
CA ARG A 188 -2.50 -7.00 -3.65
C ARG A 188 -2.22 -8.45 -4.03
N ALA A 189 -0.94 -8.75 -4.25
CA ALA A 189 -0.49 -10.12 -4.50
C ALA A 189 -0.75 -11.02 -3.28
N ALA A 190 -0.52 -10.51 -2.07
CA ALA A 190 -0.69 -11.25 -0.83
C ALA A 190 -2.13 -11.76 -0.67
N ASP A 191 -3.12 -10.87 -0.80
CA ASP A 191 -4.54 -11.20 -0.67
C ASP A 191 -4.99 -12.20 -1.74
N ALA A 192 -4.53 -12.02 -2.98
CA ALA A 192 -4.82 -12.95 -4.07
C ALA A 192 -4.23 -14.34 -3.82
N ILE A 193 -2.98 -14.40 -3.33
CA ILE A 193 -2.29 -15.65 -2.99
C ILE A 193 -2.97 -16.33 -1.80
N GLU A 194 -3.36 -15.58 -0.77
CA GLU A 194 -4.07 -16.11 0.39
C GLU A 194 -5.43 -16.68 -0.01
N PHE A 195 -6.22 -15.91 -0.78
CA PHE A 195 -7.51 -16.38 -1.29
C PHE A 195 -7.37 -17.60 -2.19
N PHE A 196 -6.37 -17.62 -3.08
CA PHE A 196 -6.06 -18.77 -3.94
C PHE A 196 -5.69 -20.01 -3.11
N LYS A 197 -4.84 -19.87 -2.09
CA LYS A 197 -4.44 -20.97 -1.20
C LYS A 197 -5.58 -21.48 -0.32
N GLY A 198 -6.60 -20.65 -0.06
CA GLY A 198 -7.80 -21.03 0.66
C GLY A 198 -8.86 -21.77 -0.16
N GLN A 199 -8.65 -21.96 -1.47
CA GLN A 199 -9.60 -22.71 -2.31
C GLN A 199 -9.47 -24.22 -2.09
N ASN A 200 -10.60 -24.93 -2.09
CA ASN A 200 -10.65 -26.40 -1.92
C ASN A 200 -10.84 -27.16 -3.24
N GLY A 201 -11.07 -26.46 -4.36
CA GLY A 201 -11.34 -27.02 -5.68
C GLY A 201 -10.25 -26.66 -6.70
N ASN A 202 -10.62 -26.61 -7.98
CA ASN A 202 -9.73 -26.06 -8.98
C ASN A 202 -9.70 -24.53 -8.87
N ALA A 203 -8.53 -23.94 -9.03
CA ALA A 203 -8.39 -22.49 -9.06
C ALA A 203 -7.22 -22.07 -9.95
N VAL A 204 -7.33 -20.89 -10.55
CA VAL A 204 -6.25 -20.25 -11.32
C VAL A 204 -6.02 -18.87 -10.75
N LEU A 205 -4.79 -18.59 -10.33
CA LEU A 205 -4.30 -17.25 -10.02
C LEU A 205 -3.64 -16.68 -11.27
N ALA A 206 -4.07 -15.48 -11.67
CA ALA A 206 -3.56 -14.79 -12.84
C ALA A 206 -3.36 -13.29 -12.56
N SER A 207 -2.59 -12.62 -13.40
CA SER A 207 -2.49 -11.15 -13.44
C SER A 207 -2.83 -10.63 -14.82
N GLY A 208 -3.50 -9.49 -14.91
CA GLY A 208 -3.83 -8.84 -16.18
C GLY A 208 -4.87 -7.75 -16.01
N LYS A 209 -5.27 -7.13 -17.13
CA LYS A 209 -6.34 -6.11 -17.14
C LYS A 209 -7.73 -6.74 -17.01
N ASP A 210 -7.90 -7.92 -17.58
CA ASP A 210 -9.13 -8.70 -17.56
C ASP A 210 -8.82 -10.19 -17.78
N TRP A 211 -9.84 -11.04 -17.65
CA TRP A 211 -9.69 -12.49 -17.81
C TRP A 211 -9.24 -12.93 -19.21
N ALA A 212 -9.53 -12.16 -20.26
CA ALA A 212 -9.12 -12.46 -21.63
C ALA A 212 -7.64 -12.09 -21.86
N HIS A 213 -7.16 -11.03 -21.22
CA HIS A 213 -5.78 -10.52 -21.31
C HIS A 213 -4.97 -10.86 -20.06
N LYS A 214 -5.04 -12.11 -19.62
CA LYS A 214 -4.38 -12.58 -18.39
C LYS A 214 -3.08 -13.33 -18.67
N THR A 215 -2.19 -13.26 -17.69
CA THR A 215 -1.03 -14.13 -17.54
C THR A 215 -1.28 -15.06 -16.35
N GLU A 216 -1.27 -16.38 -16.57
CA GLU A 216 -1.44 -17.36 -15.50
C GLU A 216 -0.18 -17.42 -14.62
N LEU A 217 -0.38 -17.21 -13.32
CA LEU A 217 0.69 -17.15 -12.32
C LEU A 217 0.78 -18.42 -11.48
N ALA A 218 -0.37 -19.02 -11.13
CA ALA A 218 -0.44 -20.30 -10.44
C ALA A 218 -1.73 -21.05 -10.75
N ARG A 219 -1.69 -22.39 -10.65
CA ARG A 219 -2.85 -23.27 -10.82
C ARG A 219 -2.94 -24.26 -9.67
N MET A 220 -4.17 -24.52 -9.27
CA MET A 220 -4.56 -25.47 -8.25
C MET A 220 -5.55 -26.46 -8.84
N GLU A 221 -5.33 -27.73 -8.55
CA GLU A 221 -6.23 -28.83 -8.89
C GLU A 221 -6.57 -29.62 -7.63
N ASN A 222 -7.86 -29.84 -7.38
CA ASN A 222 -8.36 -30.55 -6.19
C ASN A 222 -7.74 -30.01 -4.87
N GLY A 223 -7.64 -28.69 -4.72
CA GLY A 223 -7.06 -28.05 -3.53
C GLY A 223 -5.51 -28.07 -3.46
N ASN A 224 -4.83 -28.71 -4.42
CA ASN A 224 -3.37 -28.77 -4.45
C ASN A 224 -2.78 -27.87 -5.54
N THR A 225 -1.87 -26.97 -5.18
CA THR A 225 -1.15 -26.15 -6.17
C THR A 225 -0.22 -27.04 -7.00
N ASN A 226 -0.49 -27.16 -8.31
CA ASN A 226 0.27 -28.03 -9.23
C ASN A 226 1.18 -27.24 -10.18
N TYR A 227 0.97 -25.94 -10.33
CA TYR A 227 1.77 -25.06 -11.16
C TYR A 227 1.94 -23.69 -10.50
N VAL A 228 3.16 -23.17 -10.57
CA VAL A 228 3.49 -21.78 -10.26
C VAL A 228 4.51 -21.32 -11.28
N GLU A 229 4.25 -20.18 -11.92
CA GLU A 229 5.15 -19.57 -12.89
C GLU A 229 6.52 -19.29 -12.25
N LYS A 230 7.60 -19.45 -13.00
CA LYS A 230 8.98 -19.45 -12.48
C LYS A 230 9.37 -18.12 -11.85
N ASP A 231 9.07 -17.00 -12.51
CA ASP A 231 9.38 -15.66 -12.01
C ASP A 231 8.44 -15.27 -10.85
N PHE A 232 7.22 -15.82 -10.82
CA PHE A 232 6.25 -15.60 -9.75
C PHE A 232 6.45 -16.50 -8.52
N ASN A 233 7.17 -17.62 -8.64
CA ASN A 233 7.33 -18.60 -7.55
C ASN A 233 7.91 -17.99 -6.27
N ARG A 234 8.77 -16.96 -6.38
CA ARG A 234 9.28 -16.24 -5.20
C ARG A 234 8.17 -15.48 -4.48
N THR A 235 7.39 -14.68 -5.22
CA THR A 235 6.21 -13.97 -4.70
C THR A 235 5.19 -14.96 -4.14
N PHE A 236 4.91 -16.06 -4.84
CA PHE A 236 3.91 -17.04 -4.39
C PHE A 236 4.23 -17.66 -3.01
N ARG A 237 5.52 -17.94 -2.76
CA ARG A 237 5.97 -18.51 -1.47
C ARG A 237 6.15 -17.46 -0.39
N ASN A 238 6.63 -16.27 -0.77
CA ASN A 238 6.86 -15.15 0.12
C ASN A 238 6.34 -13.87 -0.56
N PRO A 239 5.04 -13.54 -0.39
CA PRO A 239 4.35 -12.49 -1.15
C PRO A 239 4.97 -11.11 -0.99
N GLY A 240 5.76 -10.93 0.06
CA GLY A 240 6.50 -9.71 0.31
C GLY A 240 6.73 -9.54 1.80
N ILE A 241 7.31 -8.40 2.13
CA ILE A 241 7.33 -7.92 3.51
C ILE A 241 6.42 -6.71 3.60
N SER A 242 5.64 -6.64 4.68
CA SER A 242 4.84 -5.47 4.98
C SER A 242 5.19 -4.86 6.32
N GLN A 243 4.86 -3.58 6.43
CA GLN A 243 4.99 -2.75 7.62
C GLN A 243 3.77 -1.84 7.72
N THR A 244 3.15 -1.80 8.89
CA THR A 244 2.14 -0.79 9.22
C THR A 244 2.83 0.50 9.61
N VAL A 245 2.39 1.61 9.02
CA VAL A 245 2.82 2.97 9.36
C VAL A 245 1.62 3.68 9.98
N PHE A 246 1.79 4.15 11.20
CA PHE A 246 0.80 4.96 11.90
C PHE A 246 1.04 6.43 11.59
N VAL A 247 -0.06 7.15 11.34
CA VAL A 247 -0.05 8.58 11.06
C VAL A 247 -1.14 9.25 11.86
N GLU A 248 -0.89 10.51 12.22
CA GLU A 248 -1.86 11.30 12.96
C GLU A 248 -1.86 12.73 12.41
N ARG A 249 -2.98 13.12 11.80
CA ARG A 249 -3.19 14.49 11.28
C ARG A 249 -2.07 14.96 10.37
N GLY A 250 -1.68 14.12 9.41
CA GLY A 250 -0.59 14.39 8.47
C GLY A 250 0.83 14.31 9.06
N LYS A 251 0.97 13.86 10.32
CA LYS A 251 2.26 13.60 10.97
C LYS A 251 2.57 12.11 10.98
N GLY A 252 3.87 11.79 10.98
CA GLY A 252 4.39 10.44 10.83
C GLY A 252 5.26 10.32 9.58
N PHE A 253 5.66 9.10 9.23
CA PHE A 253 6.44 8.87 8.03
C PHE A 253 5.59 9.14 6.78
N THR A 254 6.14 9.90 5.83
CA THR A 254 5.53 10.11 4.52
C THR A 254 5.49 8.82 3.71
N SER A 255 4.72 8.79 2.63
CA SER A 255 4.68 7.71 1.64
C SER A 255 6.09 7.38 1.13
N GLU A 256 6.88 8.40 0.77
CA GLU A 256 8.26 8.26 0.31
C GLU A 256 9.17 7.68 1.40
N GLN A 257 9.08 8.19 2.64
CA GLN A 257 9.88 7.66 3.76
C GLN A 257 9.51 6.21 4.07
N ALA A 258 8.23 5.85 4.05
CA ALA A 258 7.77 4.48 4.26
C ALA A 258 8.26 3.53 3.15
N VAL A 259 8.20 3.98 1.90
CA VAL A 259 8.77 3.26 0.73
C VAL A 259 10.28 3.06 0.90
N ASN A 260 10.99 4.04 1.44
CA ASN A 260 12.43 3.94 1.68
C ASN A 260 12.75 2.98 2.85
N LEU A 261 11.98 3.06 3.94
CA LEU A 261 12.09 2.20 5.12
C LEU A 261 11.87 0.71 4.78
N ILE A 262 10.81 0.37 4.06
CA ILE A 262 10.52 -1.04 3.68
C ILE A 262 11.56 -1.62 2.73
N GLN A 263 12.36 -0.77 2.09
CA GLN A 263 13.51 -1.19 1.26
C GLN A 263 14.82 -1.31 2.06
N GLY A 264 14.76 -1.16 3.39
CA GLY A 264 15.89 -1.30 4.30
C GLY A 264 16.77 -0.05 4.41
N ARG A 265 16.26 1.11 3.98
CA ARG A 265 16.98 2.39 4.04
C ARG A 265 16.68 3.12 5.35
N ALA A 266 17.57 4.04 5.71
CA ALA A 266 17.38 4.90 6.86
C ALA A 266 16.74 6.23 6.43
N VAL A 267 15.79 6.74 7.21
CA VAL A 267 15.12 8.02 7.00
C VAL A 267 15.28 8.90 8.22
N PHE A 268 15.39 10.20 8.04
CA PHE A 268 15.52 11.18 9.10
C PHE A 268 14.17 11.78 9.48
N ARG A 269 13.96 12.00 10.78
CA ARG A 269 12.84 12.74 11.34
C ARG A 269 13.35 13.63 12.45
N ASP A 270 12.90 14.88 12.48
CA ASP A 270 13.25 15.90 13.48
C ASP A 270 12.06 16.30 14.37
N ASP A 271 10.89 15.71 14.14
CA ASP A 271 9.62 16.03 14.80
C ASP A 271 9.05 14.83 15.58
N LEU A 272 9.90 13.85 15.93
CA LEU A 272 9.49 12.70 16.74
C LEU A 272 9.25 13.13 18.19
N ILE A 273 8.37 12.43 18.90
CA ILE A 273 7.99 12.79 20.27
C ILE A 273 8.23 11.58 21.19
N LYS A 274 8.95 11.79 22.30
CA LYS A 274 9.15 10.74 23.32
C LYS A 274 7.86 10.51 24.12
N LEU A 275 7.80 9.38 24.81
CA LEU A 275 6.84 9.20 25.90
C LEU A 275 7.09 10.30 26.96
N GLY A 276 6.17 11.25 27.07
CA GLY A 276 6.32 12.46 27.90
C GLY A 276 6.31 13.79 27.14
N GLY A 277 6.27 13.77 25.80
CA GLY A 277 6.05 14.97 24.98
C GLY A 277 7.31 15.70 24.52
N GLU A 278 8.51 15.26 24.92
CA GLU A 278 9.75 15.89 24.45
C GLU A 278 10.01 15.57 22.97
N PRO A 279 10.20 16.60 22.12
CA PRO A 279 10.58 16.38 20.74
C PRO A 279 12.03 15.87 20.65
N TYR A 280 12.31 15.02 19.67
CA TYR A 280 13.65 14.56 19.35
C TYR A 280 13.83 14.30 17.85
N ALA A 281 15.08 14.35 17.42
CA ALA A 281 15.47 13.98 16.07
C ALA A 281 16.16 12.61 16.07
N ALA A 282 15.90 11.80 15.04
CA ALA A 282 16.58 10.53 14.85
C ALA A 282 16.59 10.10 13.38
N TRP A 283 17.61 9.32 13.03
CA TRP A 283 17.55 8.45 11.87
C TRP A 283 16.86 7.15 12.24
N ASN A 284 15.94 6.70 11.42
CA ASN A 284 15.06 5.56 11.66
C ASN A 284 15.27 4.53 10.54
N LYS A 285 15.38 3.25 10.90
CA LYS A 285 15.51 2.15 9.95
C LYS A 285 14.76 0.93 10.49
N LEU A 286 14.10 0.17 9.61
CA LEU A 286 13.49 -1.09 10.01
C LEU A 286 14.56 -2.15 10.32
N ASP A 287 14.44 -2.80 11.47
CA ASP A 287 15.19 -4.00 11.79
C ASP A 287 14.59 -5.21 11.08
N MET A 288 15.17 -5.55 9.93
CA MET A 288 14.73 -6.68 9.10
C MET A 288 15.42 -7.99 9.47
N ASP A 289 16.39 -7.95 10.39
CA ASP A 289 17.19 -9.11 10.81
C ASP A 289 16.61 -9.77 12.07
N SER A 290 15.90 -8.98 12.89
CA SER A 290 15.25 -9.43 14.12
C SER A 290 13.85 -10.00 13.90
N GLN A 291 13.31 -10.66 14.94
CA GLN A 291 11.92 -11.12 14.94
C GLN A 291 10.94 -9.93 14.89
N LYS A 292 9.86 -10.12 14.13
CA LYS A 292 8.73 -9.20 14.08
C LYS A 292 7.96 -9.18 15.41
N ASP A 293 7.24 -8.10 15.65
CA ASP A 293 6.34 -8.00 16.80
C ASP A 293 5.08 -8.88 16.63
N LYS A 294 4.22 -8.88 17.65
CA LYS A 294 2.94 -9.63 17.66
C LYS A 294 1.92 -9.16 16.61
N TYR A 295 2.14 -8.01 15.99
CA TYR A 295 1.32 -7.46 14.90
C TYR A 295 2.01 -7.64 13.54
N HIS A 296 3.05 -8.48 13.47
CA HIS A 296 3.85 -8.76 12.28
C HIS A 296 4.56 -7.52 11.68
N ASN A 297 4.87 -6.51 12.51
CA ASN A 297 5.67 -5.35 12.13
C ASN A 297 7.15 -5.53 12.51
N PHE A 298 8.03 -4.86 11.77
CA PHE A 298 9.45 -4.79 12.09
C PHE A 298 9.69 -3.82 13.25
N GLN A 299 10.71 -4.10 14.06
CA GLN A 299 11.20 -3.17 15.06
C GLN A 299 11.88 -1.97 14.39
N MET A 300 11.90 -0.82 15.06
CA MET A 300 12.57 0.39 14.56
C MET A 300 13.94 0.56 15.23
N LEU A 301 15.00 0.59 14.43
CA LEU A 301 16.32 1.04 14.86
C LEU A 301 16.37 2.57 14.80
N GLN A 302 16.64 3.21 15.93
CA GLN A 302 16.71 4.66 16.06
C GLN A 302 18.12 5.11 16.41
N TYR A 303 18.64 6.06 15.62
CA TYR A 303 19.93 6.70 15.84
C TYR A 303 19.68 8.16 16.19
N HIS A 304 19.57 8.43 17.49
CA HIS A 304 19.21 9.75 18.03
C HIS A 304 20.24 10.83 17.68
N VAL A 305 19.78 12.00 17.27
CA VAL A 305 20.63 13.16 16.99
C VAL A 305 20.53 14.15 18.16
N PRO A 306 21.66 14.68 18.69
CA PRO A 306 23.05 14.39 18.28
C PRO A 306 23.69 13.20 19.03
N THR A 307 23.01 12.57 19.97
CA THR A 307 23.62 11.65 20.95
C THR A 307 24.26 10.39 20.35
N PHE A 308 23.78 9.91 19.21
CA PHE A 308 24.39 8.80 18.48
C PHE A 308 25.69 9.19 17.75
N GLY A 309 25.88 10.48 17.45
CA GLY A 309 27.11 11.00 16.83
C GLY A 309 27.18 10.88 15.29
N PHE A 310 26.08 10.54 14.62
CA PHE A 310 26.03 10.59 13.15
C PHE A 310 25.63 11.99 12.66
N ASP A 311 26.53 12.64 11.93
CA ASP A 311 26.26 13.89 11.22
C ASP A 311 26.34 13.68 9.70
N LEU A 312 25.24 14.00 9.00
CA LEU A 312 25.12 13.81 7.56
C LEU A 312 26.05 14.74 6.77
N LYS A 313 26.13 16.02 7.15
CA LYS A 313 26.93 17.02 6.42
C LYS A 313 28.42 16.72 6.57
N GLU A 314 28.85 16.38 7.78
CA GLU A 314 30.22 15.94 8.05
C GLU A 314 30.53 14.66 7.25
N THR A 315 29.62 13.69 7.23
CA THR A 315 29.81 12.44 6.48
C THR A 315 29.93 12.69 4.98
N LEU A 316 29.09 13.54 4.40
CA LEU A 316 29.18 13.93 2.99
C LEU A 316 30.51 14.63 2.68
N GLY A 317 30.97 15.50 3.58
CA GLY A 317 32.23 16.24 3.46
C GLY A 317 33.48 15.36 3.35
N LYS A 318 33.40 14.08 3.76
CA LYS A 318 34.50 13.10 3.65
C LYS A 318 34.76 12.62 2.22
N PHE A 319 33.78 12.79 1.33
CA PHE A 319 33.83 12.27 -0.05
C PHE A 319 34.02 13.39 -1.08
N ASN A 320 34.59 13.06 -2.24
CA ASN A 320 34.76 13.95 -3.38
C ASN A 320 33.48 14.07 -4.21
N ILE A 321 32.41 14.58 -3.62
CA ILE A 321 31.10 14.79 -4.26
C ILE A 321 31.03 16.23 -4.81
N LYS A 322 30.80 16.39 -6.11
CA LYS A 322 30.79 17.71 -6.77
C LYS A 322 29.61 18.58 -6.35
N GLU A 323 28.45 17.99 -6.11
CA GLU A 323 27.23 18.70 -5.74
C GLU A 323 27.36 19.44 -4.40
N LEU A 324 28.34 19.08 -3.55
CA LEU A 324 28.60 19.77 -2.29
C LEU A 324 29.21 21.16 -2.45
N ALA A 325 29.77 21.49 -3.61
CA ALA A 325 30.36 22.81 -3.88
C ALA A 325 29.31 23.90 -4.14
N ASP A 326 28.08 23.50 -4.50
CA ASP A 326 26.95 24.39 -4.74
C ASP A 326 25.96 24.26 -3.59
N GLU A 327 25.67 25.37 -2.91
CA GLU A 327 24.83 25.38 -1.70
C GLU A 327 23.41 24.84 -1.96
N LYS A 328 22.80 25.18 -3.10
CA LYS A 328 21.45 24.73 -3.44
C LYS A 328 21.43 23.24 -3.75
N LYS A 329 22.44 22.75 -4.47
CA LYS A 329 22.56 21.31 -4.77
C LYS A 329 22.87 20.51 -3.50
N MET A 330 23.71 21.04 -2.62
CA MET A 330 23.99 20.43 -1.31
C MET A 330 22.71 20.35 -0.48
N GLU A 331 21.92 21.41 -0.38
CA GLU A 331 20.66 21.41 0.38
C GLU A 331 19.66 20.40 -0.19
N ALA A 332 19.50 20.36 -1.51
CA ALA A 332 18.63 19.38 -2.18
C ALA A 332 19.11 17.94 -1.93
N LEU A 333 20.43 17.72 -1.94
CA LEU A 333 21.02 16.41 -1.68
C LEU A 333 20.79 15.96 -0.24
N VAL A 334 20.99 16.87 0.73
CA VAL A 334 20.72 16.62 2.16
C VAL A 334 19.26 16.24 2.37
N LYS A 335 18.31 17.04 1.85
CA LYS A 335 16.87 16.72 1.94
C LYS A 335 16.54 15.37 1.33
N SER A 336 17.13 15.03 0.19
CA SER A 336 16.95 13.73 -0.46
C SER A 336 17.42 12.59 0.45
N PHE A 337 18.60 12.70 1.04
CA PHE A 337 19.12 11.71 1.98
C PHE A 337 18.29 11.61 3.26
N GLU A 338 17.77 12.72 3.77
CA GLU A 338 16.87 12.75 4.93
C GLU A 338 15.56 12.01 4.65
N GLN A 339 15.04 12.05 3.43
CA GLN A 339 13.92 11.18 3.04
C GLN A 339 14.31 9.70 2.94
N GLY A 340 15.59 9.37 2.98
CA GLY A 340 16.15 8.03 2.76
C GLY A 340 16.32 7.67 1.29
N ASN A 341 16.35 8.66 0.40
CA ASN A 341 16.54 8.45 -1.02
C ASN A 341 17.96 7.98 -1.35
N ARG A 342 18.10 7.45 -2.57
CA ARG A 342 19.40 7.19 -3.19
C ARG A 342 19.63 8.17 -4.33
N PRO A 343 20.01 9.44 -4.05
CA PRO A 343 20.26 10.40 -5.11
C PRO A 343 21.48 9.99 -5.95
N LEU A 344 21.44 10.36 -7.24
CA LEU A 344 22.60 10.27 -8.13
C LEU A 344 23.56 11.42 -7.80
N VAL A 345 24.81 11.08 -7.50
CA VAL A 345 25.89 12.02 -7.19
C VAL A 345 27.04 11.88 -8.16
N THR A 346 27.78 12.96 -8.38
CA THR A 346 28.97 12.96 -9.22
C THR A 346 30.20 12.93 -8.32
N VAL A 347 30.90 11.80 -8.31
CA VAL A 347 32.13 11.61 -7.55
C VAL A 347 33.35 11.68 -8.47
N VAL A 348 34.48 12.15 -7.93
CA VAL A 348 35.76 12.16 -8.66
C VAL A 348 36.63 11.01 -8.19
N LYS A 349 37.07 10.17 -9.13
CA LYS A 349 38.02 9.07 -8.94
C LYS A 349 39.17 9.21 -9.93
N ASP A 350 40.40 9.27 -9.45
CA ASP A 350 41.61 9.38 -10.29
C ASP A 350 41.54 10.53 -11.33
N GLY A 351 40.87 11.63 -10.96
CA GLY A 351 40.62 12.79 -11.84
C GLY A 351 39.46 12.62 -12.83
N GLN A 352 38.81 11.46 -12.89
CA GLN A 352 37.64 11.20 -13.71
C GLN A 352 36.33 11.31 -12.92
N GLU A 353 35.30 11.83 -13.58
CA GLU A 353 33.97 11.95 -13.00
C GLU A 353 33.17 10.67 -13.22
N VAL A 354 32.59 10.15 -12.15
CA VAL A 354 31.73 8.96 -12.17
C VAL A 354 30.43 9.32 -11.48
N LYS A 355 29.30 9.00 -12.12
CA LYS A 355 27.97 9.16 -11.53
C LYS A 355 27.58 7.87 -10.81
N LEU A 356 27.23 7.98 -9.54
CA LEU A 356 26.84 6.85 -8.69
C LEU A 356 25.64 7.21 -7.84
N PHE A 357 24.80 6.24 -7.53
CA PHE A 357 23.79 6.38 -6.50
C PHE A 357 24.45 6.27 -5.13
N ALA A 358 24.15 7.20 -4.24
CA ALA A 358 24.66 7.18 -2.87
C ALA A 358 23.54 6.86 -1.89
N GLU A 359 23.87 6.21 -0.77
CA GLU A 359 22.94 5.89 0.31
C GLU A 359 23.60 6.14 1.66
N VAL A 360 22.87 6.74 2.59
CA VAL A 360 23.30 6.96 3.97
C VAL A 360 23.21 5.68 4.81
N GLN A 361 24.23 5.45 5.63
CA GLN A 361 24.27 4.36 6.60
C GLN A 361 24.61 4.90 7.99
N PRO A 362 23.60 5.41 8.73
CA PRO A 362 23.81 6.04 10.04
C PRO A 362 24.54 5.14 11.03
N ARG A 363 24.18 3.86 11.12
CA ARG A 363 24.81 2.86 12.02
C ARG A 363 26.35 2.86 11.97
N TYR A 364 26.90 3.12 10.80
CA TYR A 364 28.33 3.05 10.53
C TYR A 364 28.93 4.42 10.19
N SER A 365 28.16 5.49 10.33
CA SER A 365 28.55 6.88 10.00
C SER A 365 29.23 7.02 8.63
N GLN A 366 28.62 6.44 7.60
CA GLN A 366 29.22 6.32 6.26
C GLN A 366 28.19 6.40 5.13
N LEU A 367 28.71 6.46 3.90
CA LEU A 367 27.93 6.31 2.66
C LEU A 367 28.25 4.98 1.97
N ASN A 368 27.23 4.41 1.34
CA ASN A 368 27.36 3.34 0.37
C ASN A 368 27.14 3.90 -1.04
N PHE A 369 27.90 3.43 -2.02
CA PHE A 369 27.79 3.85 -3.42
C PHE A 369 27.37 2.66 -4.29
N PHE A 370 26.54 2.93 -5.28
CA PHE A 370 26.01 1.94 -6.21
C PHE A 370 26.08 2.47 -7.64
N ARG A 371 26.40 1.58 -8.58
CA ARG A 371 26.26 1.85 -10.02
C ARG A 371 24.78 1.85 -10.41
N GLU A 372 24.52 2.25 -11.66
CA GLU A 372 23.18 2.23 -12.25
C GLU A 372 22.56 0.82 -12.29
N ASP A 373 23.38 -0.22 -12.47
CA ASP A 373 22.96 -1.62 -12.40
C ASP A 373 22.74 -2.15 -10.96
N GLY A 374 22.89 -1.28 -9.96
CA GLY A 374 22.71 -1.60 -8.54
C GLY A 374 23.92 -2.27 -7.87
N ARG A 375 25.03 -2.51 -8.59
CA ARG A 375 26.25 -3.08 -7.98
C ARG A 375 26.92 -2.07 -7.06
N SER A 376 27.32 -2.54 -5.87
CA SER A 376 28.03 -1.71 -4.90
C SER A 376 29.46 -1.39 -5.34
N GLU A 377 29.89 -0.18 -5.06
CA GLU A 377 31.27 0.28 -5.22
C GLU A 377 31.98 0.45 -3.88
N LYS A 378 33.31 0.24 -3.86
CA LYS A 378 34.10 0.47 -2.65
C LYS A 378 34.20 1.97 -2.41
N ARG A 379 33.52 2.46 -1.38
CA ARG A 379 33.50 3.86 -0.97
C ARG A 379 34.88 4.48 -0.76
N GLU A 380 35.89 3.68 -0.39
CA GLU A 380 37.25 4.15 -0.18
C GLU A 380 37.83 4.78 -1.45
N GLN A 381 37.34 4.40 -2.64
CA GLN A 381 37.77 4.98 -3.90
C GLN A 381 37.35 6.45 -4.09
N PHE A 382 36.41 6.95 -3.27
CA PHE A 382 35.81 8.29 -3.43
C PHE A 382 36.06 9.21 -2.22
N LEU A 383 36.80 8.72 -1.22
CA LEU A 383 37.20 9.52 -0.06
C LEU A 383 38.25 10.57 -0.46
N LYS A 384 38.24 11.71 0.23
CA LYS A 384 39.34 12.68 0.12
C LYS A 384 40.63 12.07 0.68
N PRO A 385 41.81 12.48 0.17
CA PRO A 385 43.10 11.91 0.58
C PRO A 385 43.34 11.94 2.10
N GLU A 386 42.92 13.01 2.78
CA GLU A 386 43.03 13.16 4.25
C GLU A 386 42.32 12.03 5.01
N PHE A 387 41.08 11.70 4.63
CA PHE A 387 40.31 10.63 5.29
C PHE A 387 40.78 9.22 4.89
N LEU A 388 41.41 9.06 3.73
CA LEU A 388 42.02 7.78 3.33
C LEU A 388 43.21 7.41 4.21
N GLN A 389 44.01 8.41 4.60
CA GLN A 389 45.18 8.22 5.44
C GLN A 389 44.78 7.83 6.87
N ASP A 390 43.77 8.49 7.43
CA ASP A 390 43.20 8.16 8.74
C ASP A 390 42.63 6.73 8.80
N LEU A 391 41.98 6.29 7.71
CA LEU A 391 41.39 4.95 7.64
C LEU A 391 42.44 3.84 7.59
N LYS A 392 43.61 4.10 6.96
CA LYS A 392 44.76 3.19 6.97
C LYS A 392 45.42 3.14 8.36
N LEU A 393 45.67 4.30 8.96
CA LEU A 393 46.26 4.42 10.31
C LEU A 393 45.41 3.73 11.39
N ASN A 394 44.08 3.81 11.29
CA ASN A 394 43.17 3.16 12.25
C ASN A 394 43.03 1.65 12.02
N LYS A 395 43.16 1.16 10.77
CA LYS A 395 43.23 -0.30 10.50
C LYS A 395 44.50 -0.93 11.08
N ASP A 396 45.63 -0.24 11.00
CA ASP A 396 46.90 -0.73 11.57
C ASP A 396 46.86 -0.75 13.11
N LYS A 397 46.20 0.24 13.75
CA LYS A 397 45.97 0.23 15.20
C LYS A 397 44.97 -0.83 15.67
N GLY A 398 43.99 -1.19 14.82
CA GLY A 398 43.03 -2.25 15.11
C GLY A 398 43.66 -3.65 15.14
N LEU A 399 44.65 -3.90 14.28
CA LEU A 399 45.41 -5.17 14.27
C LEU A 399 46.34 -5.31 15.49
N GLY A 400 46.86 -4.21 16.03
CA GLY A 400 47.67 -4.22 17.27
C GLY A 400 46.87 -4.54 18.55
N LYS A 401 45.58 -4.18 18.62
CA LYS A 401 44.74 -4.44 19.81
C LYS A 401 44.20 -5.87 19.90
N VAL A 402 44.11 -6.61 18.79
CA VAL A 402 43.68 -8.02 18.80
C VAL A 402 44.77 -8.94 19.36
N GLN A 403 46.05 -8.52 19.31
CA GLN A 403 47.17 -9.32 19.81
C GLN A 403 47.40 -9.17 21.33
N GLU A 404 46.97 -8.05 21.95
CA GLU A 404 47.06 -7.83 23.40
C GLU A 404 45.88 -8.40 24.20
N GLN A 405 44.68 -8.53 23.61
CA GLN A 405 43.52 -9.11 24.30
C GLN A 405 43.46 -10.65 24.26
N GLY A 406 44.44 -11.31 23.63
CA GLY A 406 44.62 -12.77 23.66
C GLY A 406 45.43 -13.30 24.85
N MET A 407 45.88 -12.42 25.76
CA MET A 407 46.59 -12.81 26.99
C MET A 407 46.00 -12.10 28.22
N SER A 408 44.75 -12.37 28.54
CA SER A 408 44.25 -12.22 29.90
C SER A 408 43.04 -13.13 30.10
N VAL A 409 43.37 -14.32 30.62
CA VAL A 409 42.62 -15.33 31.40
C VAL A 409 41.10 -15.40 31.23
#